data_AF-A0A8T3PBE3-F1
#
_entry.id   AF-A0A8T3PBE3-F1
#
_cell.length_a   1.000
_cell.length_b   1.000
_cell.length_c   1.000
_cell.angle_alpha   90.00
_cell.angle_beta   90.00
_cell.angle_gamma   90.00
#
_symmetry.space_group_name_H-M   'P 1'
#
loop_
_entity.id
_entity.type
_entity.pdbx_description
1 polymer ?
#
loop_
_entity_poly.entity_id
_entity_poly.type
_entity_poly.pdbx_seq_one_letter_code
_entity_poly.pdbx_strand_id
1 'polypeptide(L)'
;MPEPWTRARPRWAGTAGGAQARASHEGGKRDEFVDPDAPAVAFSLDLAAKDMGLILDLADHLGVAMPQARVNRGIIDEASAHLGPDRDFSAVAALLRELAKEGATT
;
A
#
# COMPACT_ATOMS: atom_id res chain seq x y z
N MET A 1 15.38 31.05 22.74
CA MET A 1 14.51 30.91 21.56
C MET A 1 14.22 29.42 21.38
N PRO A 2 13.04 28.89 21.75
CA PRO A 2 12.71 27.49 21.53
C PRO A 2 12.14 27.25 20.11
N GLU A 3 12.47 26.10 19.53
CA GLU A 3 12.20 25.66 18.16
C GLU A 3 10.68 25.51 17.82
N PRO A 4 10.27 25.77 16.55
CA PRO A 4 8.88 26.00 16.14
C PRO A 4 7.96 24.75 16.08
N TRP A 5 8.47 23.55 16.37
CA TRP A 5 7.73 22.29 16.26
C TRP A 5 7.05 21.82 17.56
N THR A 6 7.09 22.60 18.64
CA THR A 6 6.42 22.30 19.92
C THR A 6 4.96 22.77 19.99
N ARG A 7 4.25 22.89 18.87
CA ARG A 7 2.85 23.31 18.86
C ARG A 7 1.90 22.12 19.06
N ALA A 8 1.05 22.24 20.07
CA ALA A 8 0.04 21.31 20.56
C ALA A 8 -0.72 20.51 19.48
N ARG A 9 -0.93 19.22 19.74
CA ARG A 9 -1.73 18.32 18.89
C ARG A 9 -3.20 18.79 18.84
N PRO A 10 -3.87 18.76 17.67
CA PRO A 10 -5.23 19.28 17.55
C PRO A 10 -6.27 18.42 18.28
N ARG A 11 -7.29 19.09 18.82
CA ARG A 11 -8.44 18.54 19.57
C ARG A 11 -9.50 17.93 18.64
N TRP A 12 -9.13 17.00 17.77
CA TRP A 12 -10.09 16.13 17.05
C TRP A 12 -9.98 14.67 17.49
N ALA A 13 -9.11 14.34 18.44
CA ALA A 13 -9.08 13.05 19.13
C ALA A 13 -10.32 12.90 20.04
N GLY A 14 -11.48 12.77 19.41
CA GLY A 14 -12.73 12.38 20.05
C GLY A 14 -12.74 10.88 20.31
N THR A 15 -13.24 10.51 21.48
CA THR A 15 -13.47 9.14 21.93
C THR A 15 -14.54 8.47 21.07
N ALA A 16 -14.12 7.70 20.06
CA ALA A 16 -14.96 6.71 19.43
C ALA A 16 -14.72 5.36 20.11
N GLY A 17 -15.59 5.02 21.06
CA GLY A 17 -15.78 3.64 21.51
C GLY A 17 -16.37 2.84 20.36
N GLY A 18 -15.60 1.89 19.86
CA GLY A 18 -15.92 1.00 18.75
C GLY A 18 -14.64 0.30 18.36
N ALA A 19 -14.51 -0.97 18.73
CA ALA A 19 -13.31 -1.74 18.48
C ALA A 19 -13.18 -2.06 16.99
N GLN A 20 -12.56 -1.17 16.21
CA GLN A 20 -11.86 -1.53 15.00
C GLN A 20 -10.40 -1.75 15.38
N ALA A 21 -9.93 -2.98 15.28
CA ALA A 21 -8.54 -3.34 15.46
C ALA A 21 -7.69 -2.50 14.50
N ARG A 22 -7.09 -1.42 15.01
CA ARG A 22 -5.95 -0.77 14.36
C ARG A 22 -4.76 -1.68 14.58
N ALA A 23 -4.60 -2.68 13.72
CA ALA A 23 -3.31 -3.35 13.61
C ALA A 23 -2.32 -2.31 13.08
N SER A 24 -1.37 -1.91 13.93
CA SER A 24 -0.21 -1.11 13.51
C SER A 24 0.49 -1.83 12.36
N HIS A 25 0.80 -1.11 11.29
CA HIS A 25 1.35 -1.68 10.05
C HIS A 25 2.77 -2.23 10.22
N GLU A 26 3.46 -1.90 11.31
CA GLU A 26 4.88 -2.19 11.47
C GLU A 26 5.19 -3.59 12.04
N GLY A 27 4.19 -4.39 12.42
CA GLY A 27 4.41 -5.73 13.01
C GLY A 27 3.81 -6.92 12.25
N GLY A 28 2.59 -6.77 11.71
CA GLY A 28 1.80 -7.91 11.20
C GLY A 28 2.06 -8.30 9.74
N LYS A 29 2.54 -7.37 8.90
CA LYS A 29 2.64 -7.62 7.45
C LYS A 29 3.78 -8.55 7.06
N ARG A 30 4.82 -8.67 7.91
CA ARG A 30 5.98 -9.50 7.58
C ARG A 30 5.58 -10.93 7.24
N ASP A 31 4.69 -11.51 8.05
CA ASP A 31 4.27 -12.89 7.88
C ASP A 31 3.45 -13.05 6.60
N GLU A 32 2.62 -12.08 6.23
CA GLU A 32 1.89 -12.03 4.95
C GLU A 32 2.84 -11.96 3.73
N PHE A 33 3.95 -11.23 3.84
CA PHE A 33 4.96 -11.14 2.78
C PHE A 33 5.88 -12.39 2.68
N VAL A 34 6.05 -13.12 3.79
CA VAL A 34 6.89 -14.32 3.89
C VAL A 34 6.11 -15.58 3.52
N ASP A 35 4.83 -15.65 3.91
CA ASP A 35 3.89 -16.72 3.61
C ASP A 35 2.67 -16.17 2.87
N PRO A 36 2.73 -16.04 1.54
CA PRO A 36 1.66 -15.48 0.73
C PRO A 36 0.40 -16.37 0.63
N ASP A 37 0.42 -17.57 1.24
CA ASP A 37 -0.74 -18.47 1.35
C ASP A 37 -1.43 -18.35 2.73
N ALA A 38 -0.94 -17.47 3.62
CA ALA A 38 -1.61 -17.15 4.87
C ALA A 38 -3.00 -16.52 4.61
N PRO A 39 -4.07 -16.96 5.32
CA PRO A 39 -5.45 -16.86 4.82
C PRO A 39 -6.13 -15.48 4.94
N ALA A 40 -5.44 -14.42 5.40
CA ALA A 40 -6.09 -13.13 5.63
C ALA A 40 -5.71 -12.10 4.56
N VAL A 41 -6.62 -11.82 3.62
CA VAL A 41 -6.54 -10.64 2.77
C VAL A 41 -6.76 -9.40 3.65
N ALA A 42 -5.68 -8.73 4.02
CA ALA A 42 -5.72 -7.52 4.83
C ALA A 42 -5.94 -6.27 3.97
N PHE A 43 -5.43 -6.29 2.73
CA PHE A 43 -5.53 -5.19 1.78
C PHE A 43 -5.44 -5.73 0.34
N SER A 44 -6.56 -5.78 -0.40
CA SER A 44 -6.56 -6.36 -1.75
C SER A 44 -5.82 -5.49 -2.78
N LEU A 45 -5.34 -6.12 -3.86
CA LEU A 45 -4.76 -5.43 -5.00
C LEU A 45 -5.73 -4.46 -5.66
N ASP A 46 -7.02 -4.81 -5.75
CA ASP A 46 -8.05 -3.91 -6.29
C ASP A 46 -8.24 -2.65 -5.44
N LEU A 47 -8.23 -2.81 -4.10
CA LEU A 47 -8.32 -1.67 -3.19
C LEU A 47 -7.06 -0.80 -3.27
N ALA A 48 -5.89 -1.41 -3.37
CA ALA A 48 -4.63 -0.70 -3.57
C ALA A 48 -4.62 0.08 -4.90
N ALA A 49 -5.10 -0.53 -5.98
CA ALA A 49 -5.23 0.12 -7.27
C ALA A 49 -6.13 1.35 -7.14
N LYS A 50 -7.35 1.20 -6.61
CA LYS A 50 -8.29 2.30 -6.38
C LYS A 50 -7.64 3.45 -5.61
N ASP A 51 -7.01 3.20 -4.48
CA ASP A 51 -6.40 4.24 -3.64
C ASP A 51 -5.27 4.97 -4.37
N MET A 52 -4.44 4.23 -5.11
CA MET A 52 -3.40 4.83 -5.96
C MET A 52 -3.98 5.70 -7.08
N GLY A 53 -5.13 5.32 -7.63
CA GLY A 53 -5.88 6.15 -8.59
C GLY A 53 -6.30 7.48 -7.97
N LEU A 54 -6.94 7.44 -6.80
CA LEU A 54 -7.36 8.64 -6.08
C LEU A 54 -6.19 9.57 -5.71
N ILE A 55 -5.05 8.99 -5.30
CA ILE A 55 -3.83 9.75 -4.99
C ILE A 55 -3.30 10.47 -6.24
N LEU A 56 -3.21 9.76 -7.37
CA LEU A 56 -2.70 10.31 -8.62
C LEU A 56 -3.64 11.37 -9.20
N ASP A 57 -4.96 11.14 -9.14
CA ASP A 57 -5.96 12.11 -9.59
C ASP A 57 -5.88 13.42 -8.77
N LEU A 58 -5.70 13.30 -7.45
CA LEU A 58 -5.50 14.47 -6.60
C LEU A 58 -4.19 15.20 -6.92
N ALA A 59 -3.10 14.45 -7.15
CA ALA A 59 -1.82 15.03 -7.52
C ALA A 59 -1.91 15.81 -8.84
N ASP A 60 -2.62 15.25 -9.83
CA ASP A 60 -2.86 15.87 -11.13
C ASP A 60 -3.71 17.14 -10.98
N HIS A 61 -4.74 17.13 -10.13
CA HIS A 61 -5.53 18.33 -9.82
C HIS A 61 -4.71 19.45 -9.19
N LEU A 62 -3.71 19.10 -8.38
CA LEU A 62 -2.83 20.05 -7.71
C LEU A 62 -1.59 20.44 -8.53
N GLY A 63 -1.39 19.84 -9.71
CA GLY A 63 -0.18 20.04 -10.52
C GLY A 63 1.10 19.50 -9.88
N VAL A 64 1.00 18.50 -9.00
CA VAL A 64 2.13 17.89 -8.30
C VAL A 64 2.57 16.61 -9.02
N ALA A 65 3.85 16.55 -9.41
CA ALA A 65 4.40 15.35 -10.03
C ALA A 65 4.65 14.23 -9.01
N MET A 66 4.10 13.04 -9.26
CA MET A 66 4.34 11.83 -8.45
C MET A 66 4.83 10.65 -9.32
N PRO A 67 6.02 10.73 -9.94
CA PRO A 67 6.49 9.73 -10.91
C PRO A 67 6.61 8.33 -10.31
N GLN A 68 7.08 8.23 -9.06
CA GLN A 68 7.20 6.95 -8.37
C GLN A 68 5.81 6.31 -8.15
N ALA A 69 4.81 7.09 -7.73
CA ALA A 69 3.46 6.58 -7.52
C ALA A 69 2.84 6.02 -8.81
N ARG A 70 3.15 6.60 -9.97
CA ARG A 70 2.74 6.05 -11.27
C ARG A 70 3.39 4.69 -11.56
N VAL A 71 4.67 4.53 -11.23
CA VAL A 71 5.36 3.24 -11.34
C VAL A 71 4.73 2.20 -10.41
N ASN A 72 4.48 2.56 -9.15
CA ASN A 72 3.81 1.66 -8.20
C ASN A 72 2.44 1.24 -8.70
N ARG A 73 1.65 2.20 -9.23
CA ARG A 73 0.34 1.90 -9.81
C ARG A 73 0.46 0.86 -10.93
N GLY A 74 1.43 1.02 -11.83
CA GLY A 74 1.70 0.06 -12.89
C GLY A 74 2.02 -1.34 -12.37
N ILE A 75 2.86 -1.46 -11.34
CA ILE A 75 3.20 -2.75 -10.72
C ILE A 75 1.97 -3.40 -10.08
N ILE A 76 1.12 -2.61 -9.41
CA ILE A 76 -0.11 -3.12 -8.79
C ILE A 76 -1.09 -3.60 -9.87
N ASP A 77 -1.25 -2.83 -10.96
CA ASP A 77 -2.12 -3.22 -12.07
C ASP A 77 -1.63 -4.51 -12.75
N GLU A 78 -0.31 -4.67 -12.93
CA GLU A 78 0.30 -5.90 -13.46
C GLU A 78 0.10 -7.09 -12.52
N ALA A 79 0.34 -6.92 -11.21
CA ALA A 79 0.10 -7.97 -10.22
C ALA A 79 -1.37 -8.38 -10.16
N SER A 80 -2.29 -7.41 -10.24
CA SER A 80 -3.73 -7.65 -10.25
C SER A 80 -4.14 -8.45 -11.50
N ALA A 81 -3.62 -8.09 -12.67
CA ALA A 81 -3.88 -8.80 -13.91
C ALA A 81 -3.28 -10.22 -13.93
N HIS A 82 -2.11 -10.41 -13.33
CA HIS A 82 -1.38 -11.69 -13.35
C HIS A 82 -1.86 -12.67 -12.27
N LEU A 83 -2.07 -12.20 -11.04
CA LEU A 83 -2.32 -13.03 -9.85
C LEU A 83 -3.77 -12.97 -9.35
N GLY A 84 -4.54 -11.98 -9.82
CA GLY A 84 -5.95 -11.78 -9.50
C GLY A 84 -6.20 -10.61 -8.54
N PRO A 85 -7.29 -9.84 -8.73
CA PRO A 85 -7.55 -8.58 -8.01
C PRO A 85 -7.86 -8.74 -6.52
N ASP A 86 -8.40 -9.91 -6.13
CA ASP A 86 -8.79 -10.22 -4.75
C ASP A 86 -7.61 -10.70 -3.89
N ARG A 87 -6.42 -10.90 -4.48
CA ARG A 87 -5.21 -11.24 -3.73
C ARG A 87 -4.79 -10.08 -2.84
N ASP A 88 -4.17 -10.41 -1.71
CA ASP A 88 -3.56 -9.42 -0.85
C ASP A 88 -2.44 -8.67 -1.56
N PHE A 89 -2.22 -7.41 -1.18
CA PHE A 89 -1.17 -6.54 -1.71
C PHE A 89 0.24 -7.15 -1.60
N SER A 90 0.48 -8.02 -0.62
CA SER A 90 1.71 -8.81 -0.51
C SER A 90 2.03 -9.64 -1.76
N ALA A 91 1.03 -9.97 -2.59
CA ALA A 91 1.21 -10.65 -3.87
C ALA A 91 2.08 -9.88 -4.87
N VAL A 92 2.23 -8.55 -4.74
CA VAL A 92 3.22 -7.78 -5.52
C VAL A 92 4.64 -8.36 -5.36
N ALA A 93 4.98 -8.85 -4.16
CA ALA A 93 6.29 -9.45 -3.93
C ALA A 93 6.47 -10.78 -4.67
N ALA A 94 5.39 -11.53 -4.94
CA ALA A 94 5.45 -12.75 -5.75
C ALA A 94 5.78 -12.41 -7.21
N LEU A 95 5.03 -11.46 -7.81
CA LEU A 95 5.29 -10.97 -9.17
C LEU A 95 6.75 -10.51 -9.34
N LEU A 96 7.24 -9.65 -8.45
CA LEU A 96 8.60 -9.11 -8.54
C LEU A 96 9.68 -10.20 -8.44
N ARG A 97 9.43 -11.27 -7.66
CA ARG A 97 10.34 -12.43 -7.59
C ARG A 97 10.32 -13.26 -8.86
N GLU A 98 9.18 -13.36 -9.55
CA GLU A 98 9.07 -14.05 -10.84
C GLU A 98 9.83 -13.27 -11.92
N LEU A 99 9.55 -11.97 -12.07
CA LEU A 99 10.25 -11.10 -13.02
C LEU A 99 11.77 -11.08 -12.81
N ALA A 100 12.22 -11.07 -11.55
CA ALA A 100 13.65 -11.12 -11.24
C ALA A 100 14.31 -12.45 -11.65
N LYS A 101 13.58 -13.57 -11.56
CA LYS A 101 14.08 -14.88 -12.03
C LYS A 101 14.16 -14.92 -13.55
N GLU A 102 13.15 -14.41 -14.25
CA GLU A 102 13.12 -14.35 -15.72
C GLU A 102 14.28 -13.51 -16.27
N GLY A 103 14.51 -12.33 -15.70
CA GLY A 103 15.63 -11.47 -16.08
C GLY A 103 17.01 -12.02 -15.71
N ALA A 104 17.12 -12.97 -14.77
CA ALA A 104 18.37 -13.66 -14.44
C ALA A 104 18.66 -14.84 -15.38
N THR A 105 17.67 -15.30 -16.16
CA THR A 105 17.81 -16.40 -17.12
C THR A 105 18.17 -15.97 -18.54
N THR A 106 18.17 -14.66 -18.81
CA THR A 106 18.58 -14.02 -20.08
C THR A 106 19.96 -13.42 -19.99
#